data_AF-A0A2H3IV12-F1
#
_entry.id   AF-A0A2H3IV12-F1
#
_cell.length_a   1.000
_cell.length_b   1.000
_cell.length_c   1.000
_cell.angle_alpha   90.00
_cell.angle_beta   90.00
_cell.angle_gamma   90.00
#
_symmetry.space_group_name_H-M   'P 1'
#
loop_
_entity.id
_entity.type
_entity.pdbx_description
1 polymer ?
#
loop_
_entity_poly.entity_id
_entity_poly.type
_entity_poly.pdbx_seq_one_letter_code
_entity_poly.pdbx_strand_id
1 'polypeptide(L)'
;MFGALFRNSMGGDEDDEKENLLEGSKATIKSTKRKYLVLRLLFVTGVALNTIFGILGLLTFASFVQSGKPSYENGFDTDLEPAKDSIELVVKTFSGGVELDSNGNFVMDDGGHEFIGSPGPAVDQAWETLLGGLNLDFDEDEVVLKDSTFQWPESGNYFTGLDVYHTLHCLNRLRQAIYPDYYTNVFNHPSDPSRMNHIDKQSSAMQISRLCNGDLMGLK
;
A
#
# COMPACT_ATOMS: atom_id res chain seq x y z
N MET A 1 -117.21 40.23 -2.50
CA MET A 1 -116.99 39.25 -1.41
C MET A 1 -116.04 38.18 -1.93
N PHE A 2 -114.88 38.07 -1.26
CA PHE A 2 -113.91 36.97 -1.21
C PHE A 2 -113.32 36.34 -2.48
N GLY A 3 -111.97 36.38 -2.51
CA GLY A 3 -111.17 35.18 -2.76
C GLY A 3 -110.05 35.34 -3.77
N ALA A 4 -108.83 35.69 -3.31
CA ALA A 4 -107.60 35.33 -4.02
C ALA A 4 -106.51 34.98 -3.00
N LEU A 5 -106.27 33.68 -2.85
CA LEU A 5 -105.09 33.09 -2.24
C LEU A 5 -103.89 33.34 -3.16
N PHE A 6 -102.78 33.85 -2.62
CA PHE A 6 -101.47 33.66 -3.24
C PHE A 6 -100.45 33.14 -2.23
N ARG A 7 -99.80 32.07 -2.68
CA ARG A 7 -98.99 31.08 -1.99
C ARG A 7 -97.54 31.57 -1.95
N ASN A 8 -96.88 31.53 -0.78
CA ASN A 8 -95.44 31.71 -0.68
C ASN A 8 -94.74 30.59 -1.47
N SER A 9 -93.78 30.97 -2.31
CA SER A 9 -92.82 30.06 -2.96
C SER A 9 -91.52 30.09 -2.16
N MET A 10 -91.28 29.05 -1.37
CA MET A 10 -89.95 28.67 -0.85
C MET A 10 -89.60 27.33 -1.52
N GLY A 11 -88.55 27.32 -2.33
CA GLY A 11 -88.11 26.13 -3.05
C GLY A 11 -87.21 26.53 -4.20
N GLY A 12 -85.93 26.76 -3.89
CA GLY A 12 -84.91 27.15 -4.87
C GLY A 12 -83.49 27.13 -4.32
N ASP A 13 -83.29 27.36 -3.02
CA ASP A 13 -81.94 27.58 -2.48
C ASP A 13 -81.21 26.32 -1.98
N GLU A 14 -81.90 25.18 -1.83
CA GLU A 14 -81.28 23.98 -1.21
C GLU A 14 -80.41 23.13 -2.16
N ASP A 15 -80.62 23.22 -3.48
CA ASP A 15 -79.92 22.37 -4.44
C ASP A 15 -78.58 22.97 -4.88
N ASP A 16 -78.53 24.30 -5.07
CA ASP A 16 -77.30 25.04 -5.41
C ASP A 16 -76.27 25.03 -4.27
N GLU A 17 -76.72 25.01 -3.02
CA GLU A 17 -75.84 24.96 -1.84
C GLU A 17 -75.18 23.57 -1.69
N LYS A 18 -75.92 22.50 -2.00
CA LYS A 18 -75.40 21.12 -1.96
C LYS A 18 -74.38 20.86 -3.06
N GLU A 19 -74.57 21.40 -4.27
CA GLU A 19 -73.58 21.27 -5.34
C GLU A 19 -72.28 22.01 -5.02
N ASN A 20 -72.35 23.22 -4.47
CA ASN A 20 -71.17 23.98 -4.04
C ASN A 20 -70.41 23.30 -2.88
N LEU A 21 -71.12 22.68 -1.94
CA LEU A 21 -70.52 21.88 -0.86
C LEU A 21 -69.80 20.63 -1.38
N LEU A 22 -70.35 19.98 -2.41
CA LEU A 22 -69.73 18.82 -3.05
C LEU A 22 -68.51 19.22 -3.89
N GLU A 23 -68.55 20.36 -4.58
CA GLU A 23 -67.43 20.92 -5.35
C GLU A 23 -66.25 21.29 -4.44
N GLY A 24 -66.53 21.97 -3.31
CA GLY A 24 -65.55 22.33 -2.29
C GLY A 24 -64.95 21.12 -1.57
N SER A 25 -65.75 20.08 -1.30
CA SER A 25 -65.30 18.80 -0.76
C SER A 25 -64.38 18.07 -1.74
N LYS A 26 -64.75 17.97 -3.02
CA LYS A 26 -63.92 17.36 -4.08
C LYS A 26 -62.58 18.10 -4.27
N ALA A 27 -62.59 19.44 -4.25
CA ALA A 27 -61.39 20.26 -4.35
C ALA A 27 -60.45 20.05 -3.14
N THR A 28 -61.01 19.98 -1.93
CA THR A 28 -60.27 19.71 -0.69
C THR A 28 -59.67 18.30 -0.68
N ILE A 29 -60.43 17.29 -1.10
CA ILE A 29 -59.96 15.90 -1.22
C ILE A 29 -58.83 15.78 -2.28
N LYS A 30 -58.96 16.47 -3.41
CA LYS A 30 -57.94 16.49 -4.49
C LYS A 30 -56.64 17.17 -4.04
N SER A 31 -56.74 18.26 -3.28
CA SER A 31 -55.60 18.96 -2.67
C SER A 31 -54.87 18.10 -1.62
N THR A 32 -55.63 17.43 -0.75
CA THR A 32 -55.08 16.51 0.27
C THR A 32 -54.39 15.29 -0.35
N LYS A 33 -54.98 14.69 -1.41
CA LYS A 33 -54.33 13.60 -2.16
C LYS A 33 -53.02 14.05 -2.84
N ARG A 34 -52.98 15.27 -3.39
CA ARG A 34 -51.78 15.84 -4.02
C ARG A 34 -50.66 16.09 -2.99
N LYS A 35 -51.00 16.59 -1.80
CA LYS A 35 -50.05 16.75 -0.67
C LYS A 35 -49.49 15.41 -0.21
N TYR A 36 -50.33 14.39 -0.05
CA TYR A 36 -49.90 13.04 0.32
C TYR A 36 -48.99 12.40 -0.75
N LEU A 37 -49.29 12.61 -2.03
CA LEU A 37 -48.47 12.13 -3.14
C LEU A 37 -47.07 12.78 -3.13
N VAL A 38 -47.00 14.11 -2.95
CA VAL A 38 -45.73 14.84 -2.85
C VAL A 38 -44.94 14.40 -1.62
N LEU A 39 -45.60 14.24 -0.46
CA LEU A 39 -44.96 13.75 0.76
C LEU A 39 -44.40 12.33 0.59
N ARG A 40 -45.14 11.45 -0.09
CA ARG A 40 -44.70 10.09 -0.42
C ARG A 40 -43.51 10.09 -1.39
N LEU A 41 -43.52 10.96 -2.40
CA LEU A 41 -42.39 11.11 -3.32
C LEU A 41 -41.14 11.63 -2.59
N LEU A 42 -41.27 12.64 -1.74
CA LEU A 42 -40.15 13.15 -0.92
C LEU A 42 -39.60 12.07 0.03
N PHE A 43 -40.48 11.27 0.64
CA PHE A 43 -40.07 10.16 1.49
C PHE A 43 -39.33 9.07 0.70
N VAL A 44 -39.85 8.64 -0.46
CA VAL A 44 -39.20 7.63 -1.31
C VAL A 44 -37.86 8.14 -1.84
N THR A 45 -37.78 9.39 -2.30
CA THR A 45 -36.52 9.99 -2.76
C THR A 45 -35.52 10.12 -1.62
N GLY A 46 -35.97 10.50 -0.41
CA GLY A 46 -35.12 10.58 0.77
C GLY A 46 -34.57 9.21 1.18
N VAL A 47 -35.40 8.17 1.19
CA VAL A 47 -34.96 6.79 1.44
C VAL A 47 -33.96 6.34 0.37
N ALA A 48 -34.29 6.52 -0.91
CA ALA A 48 -33.42 6.14 -2.02
C ALA A 48 -32.06 6.84 -1.96
N LEU A 49 -32.02 8.14 -1.69
CA LEU A 49 -30.77 8.89 -1.55
C LEU A 49 -29.94 8.40 -0.36
N ASN A 50 -30.56 8.17 0.80
CA ASN A 50 -29.84 7.64 1.97
C ASN A 50 -29.33 6.21 1.71
N THR A 51 -30.08 5.37 1.01
CA THR A 51 -29.62 4.04 0.61
C THR A 51 -28.45 4.13 -0.36
N ILE A 52 -28.50 5.02 -1.36
CA ILE A 52 -27.40 5.25 -2.30
C ILE A 52 -26.16 5.77 -1.57
N PHE A 53 -26.28 6.77 -0.69
CA PHE A 53 -25.16 7.28 0.10
C PHE A 53 -24.62 6.23 1.07
N GLY A 54 -25.47 5.39 1.66
CA GLY A 54 -25.07 4.27 2.49
C GLY A 54 -24.27 3.22 1.71
N ILE A 55 -24.71 2.85 0.51
CA ILE A 55 -23.98 1.92 -0.37
C ILE A 55 -22.66 2.55 -0.82
N LEU A 56 -22.67 3.80 -1.27
CA LEU A 56 -21.45 4.50 -1.70
C LEU A 56 -20.46 4.62 -0.54
N GLY A 57 -20.93 4.94 0.66
CA GLY A 57 -20.13 4.98 1.88
C GLY A 57 -19.56 3.62 2.28
N LEU A 58 -20.33 2.54 2.12
CA LEU A 58 -19.85 1.18 2.33
C LEU A 58 -18.79 0.78 1.31
N LEU A 59 -18.98 1.13 0.02
CA LEU A 59 -18.01 0.86 -1.03
C LEU A 59 -16.71 1.63 -0.81
N THR A 60 -16.78 2.93 -0.50
CA THR A 60 -15.57 3.72 -0.22
C THR A 60 -14.88 3.28 1.05
N PHE A 61 -15.62 2.89 2.09
CA PHE A 61 -15.05 2.32 3.31
C PHE A 61 -14.40 0.96 3.05
N ALA A 62 -15.04 0.09 2.28
CA ALA A 62 -14.47 -1.20 1.88
C ALA A 62 -13.19 -1.00 1.06
N SER A 63 -13.22 -0.11 0.06
CA SER A 63 -12.03 0.26 -0.71
C SER A 63 -10.94 0.86 0.17
N PHE A 64 -11.28 1.68 1.16
CA PHE A 64 -10.30 2.27 2.10
C PHE A 64 -9.68 1.22 3.03
N VAL A 65 -10.46 0.22 3.46
CA VAL A 65 -9.97 -0.91 4.25
C VAL A 65 -9.13 -1.86 3.39
N GLN A 66 -9.48 -2.03 2.12
CA GLN A 66 -8.73 -2.88 1.16
C GLN A 66 -7.52 -2.20 0.53
N SER A 67 -7.47 -0.86 0.48
CA SER A 67 -6.24 -0.13 0.19
C SER A 67 -5.30 -0.33 1.38
N GLY A 68 -4.64 -1.49 1.39
CA GLY A 68 -3.65 -1.86 2.38
C GLY A 68 -2.63 -0.73 2.51
N LYS A 69 -2.32 -0.36 3.74
CA LYS A 69 -1.21 0.58 3.96
C LYS A 69 0.07 -0.09 3.49
N PRO A 70 1.01 0.65 2.89
CA PRO A 70 2.34 0.13 2.58
C PRO A 70 2.96 -0.52 3.82
N SER A 71 3.38 -1.76 3.67
CA SER A 71 3.97 -2.58 4.74
C SER A 71 4.84 -3.66 4.11
N TYR A 72 5.65 -4.36 4.89
CA TYR A 72 6.47 -5.46 4.37
C TYR A 72 5.63 -6.59 3.73
N GLU A 73 4.38 -6.75 4.14
CA GLU A 73 3.43 -7.72 3.57
C GLU A 73 2.81 -7.27 2.25
N ASN A 74 2.66 -5.95 2.04
CA ASN A 74 1.95 -5.39 0.87
C ASN A 74 2.89 -4.66 -0.11
N GLY A 75 4.17 -4.52 0.25
CA GLY A 75 5.16 -3.75 -0.47
C GLY A 75 4.99 -2.23 -0.33
N PHE A 76 5.91 -1.52 -0.96
CA PHE A 76 5.99 -0.07 -1.05
C PHE A 76 5.99 0.39 -2.52
N ASP A 77 5.66 1.66 -2.74
CA ASP A 77 5.64 2.28 -4.08
C ASP A 77 7.04 2.35 -4.74
N THR A 78 8.09 2.27 -3.92
CA THR A 78 9.49 2.29 -4.36
C THR A 78 10.07 0.90 -4.62
N ASP A 79 9.31 -0.15 -4.34
CA ASP A 79 9.78 -1.52 -4.56
C ASP A 79 9.87 -1.82 -6.05
N LEU A 80 10.83 -2.66 -6.42
CA LEU A 80 10.96 -3.14 -7.78
C LEU A 80 9.77 -4.08 -8.08
N GLU A 81 8.78 -3.59 -8.83
CA GLU A 81 7.54 -4.32 -9.15
C GLU A 81 7.79 -5.77 -9.61
N PRO A 82 8.71 -6.06 -10.57
CA PRO A 82 8.99 -7.45 -10.97
C PRO A 82 9.48 -8.38 -9.85
N ALA A 83 10.03 -7.85 -8.76
CA ALA A 83 10.57 -8.63 -7.65
C ALA A 83 9.53 -8.96 -6.56
N LYS A 84 8.35 -8.31 -6.56
CA LYS A 84 7.35 -8.46 -5.49
C LYS A 84 6.83 -9.89 -5.35
N ASP A 85 6.62 -10.58 -6.47
CA ASP A 85 6.14 -11.98 -6.46
C ASP A 85 7.24 -12.99 -6.07
N SER A 86 8.49 -12.54 -5.94
CA SER A 86 9.64 -13.39 -5.63
C SER A 86 10.10 -13.28 -4.17
N ILE A 87 9.46 -12.45 -3.35
CA ILE A 87 9.81 -12.24 -1.94
C ILE A 87 8.73 -12.83 -1.02
N GLU A 88 9.17 -13.42 0.10
CA GLU A 88 8.28 -13.95 1.14
C GLU A 88 8.69 -13.39 2.50
N LEU A 89 7.69 -12.98 3.30
CA LEU A 89 7.93 -12.56 4.68
C LEU A 89 8.08 -13.78 5.59
N VAL A 90 9.25 -13.92 6.20
CA VAL A 90 9.54 -15.02 7.13
C VAL A 90 9.72 -14.46 8.54
N VAL A 91 8.99 -15.03 9.50
CA VAL A 91 9.17 -14.71 10.92
C VAL A 91 10.32 -15.55 11.46
N LYS A 92 11.38 -14.88 11.95
CA LYS A 92 12.55 -15.52 12.51
C LYS A 92 12.95 -14.89 13.84
N THR A 93 13.52 -15.70 14.73
CA THR A 93 14.10 -15.20 15.98
C THR A 93 15.52 -14.71 15.70
N PHE A 94 15.84 -13.51 16.17
CA PHE A 94 17.16 -12.92 16.07
C PHE A 94 17.63 -12.52 17.47
N SER A 95 18.68 -13.16 17.99
CA SER A 95 19.32 -12.80 19.26
C SER A 95 20.30 -11.63 19.10
N GLY A 96 20.62 -11.24 17.86
CA GLY A 96 21.54 -10.16 17.58
C GLY A 96 23.00 -10.50 17.84
N GLY A 97 23.32 -11.78 18.06
CA GLY A 97 24.67 -12.25 18.36
C GLY A 97 25.20 -11.73 19.71
N VAL A 98 24.31 -11.36 20.64
CA VAL A 98 24.67 -10.83 21.96
C VAL A 98 24.75 -11.93 23.02
N GLU A 99 24.14 -13.09 22.76
CA GLU A 99 24.19 -14.24 23.67
C GLU A 99 25.62 -14.81 23.74
N LEU A 100 26.04 -15.25 24.92
CA LEU A 100 27.33 -15.91 25.13
C LEU A 100 27.12 -17.38 25.46
N ASP A 101 27.92 -18.25 24.85
CA ASP A 101 27.98 -19.67 25.23
C ASP A 101 28.63 -19.85 26.60
N SER A 102 28.65 -21.08 27.12
CA SER A 102 29.29 -21.41 28.40
C SER A 102 30.81 -21.11 28.43
N ASN A 103 31.42 -20.89 27.27
CA ASN A 103 32.84 -20.60 27.10
C ASN A 103 33.10 -19.09 26.89
N GLY A 104 32.07 -18.25 26.88
CA GLY A 104 32.16 -16.81 26.68
C GLY A 104 32.31 -16.38 25.22
N ASN A 105 31.99 -17.23 24.26
CA ASN A 105 31.93 -16.86 22.84
C ASN A 105 30.54 -16.34 22.48
N PHE A 106 30.46 -15.37 21.58
CA PHE A 106 29.19 -14.94 21.00
C PHE A 106 28.52 -16.11 20.27
N VAL A 107 27.28 -16.38 20.65
CA VAL A 107 26.40 -17.34 20.00
C VAL A 107 25.83 -16.68 18.76
N MET A 108 25.95 -17.37 17.63
CA MET A 108 25.34 -16.92 16.38
C MET A 108 23.95 -17.54 16.25
N ASP A 109 23.00 -16.75 15.75
CA ASP A 109 21.66 -17.25 15.39
C ASP A 109 21.74 -18.33 14.30
N ASP A 110 20.62 -19.01 14.08
CA ASP A 110 20.45 -20.09 13.13
C ASP A 110 20.57 -19.60 11.66
N GLY A 111 21.80 -19.37 11.20
CA GLY A 111 22.07 -19.01 9.81
C GLY A 111 23.22 -18.01 9.69
N GLY A 112 23.99 -18.13 8.61
CA GLY A 112 25.08 -17.21 8.30
C GLY A 112 26.45 -17.56 8.86
N HIS A 113 26.60 -18.70 9.54
CA HIS A 113 27.90 -19.25 9.95
C HIS A 113 28.83 -19.52 8.76
N GLU A 114 28.27 -19.77 7.58
CA GLU A 114 28.99 -19.95 6.31
C GLU A 114 29.56 -18.64 5.73
N PHE A 115 29.06 -17.47 6.16
CA PHE A 115 29.50 -16.16 5.66
C PHE A 115 30.57 -15.50 6.55
N ILE A 116 30.95 -16.14 7.65
CA ILE A 116 31.86 -15.62 8.68
C ILE A 116 33.09 -16.52 8.84
N GLY A 117 34.14 -15.98 9.46
CA GLY A 117 35.37 -16.71 9.79
C GLY A 117 36.60 -16.23 9.03
N SER A 118 37.70 -16.98 9.17
CA SER A 118 38.96 -16.70 8.47
C SER A 118 38.78 -16.76 6.95
N PRO A 119 39.53 -15.95 6.19
CA PRO A 119 39.43 -15.95 4.73
C PRO A 119 39.75 -17.34 4.17
N GLY A 120 38.97 -17.77 3.18
CA GLY A 120 39.13 -19.09 2.58
C GLY A 120 38.08 -19.40 1.51
N PRO A 121 38.30 -20.46 0.70
CA PRO A 121 37.44 -20.77 -0.44
C PRO A 121 35.98 -21.04 -0.06
N ALA A 122 35.73 -21.64 1.11
CA ALA A 122 34.37 -21.97 1.54
C ALA A 122 33.53 -20.72 1.82
N VAL A 123 34.09 -19.76 2.58
CA VAL A 123 33.40 -18.49 2.88
C VAL A 123 33.26 -17.65 1.62
N ASP A 124 34.26 -17.64 0.75
CA ASP A 124 34.18 -16.92 -0.53
C ASP A 124 33.09 -17.50 -1.43
N GLN A 125 33.00 -18.83 -1.55
CA GLN A 125 31.93 -19.49 -2.32
C GLN A 125 30.54 -19.20 -1.75
N ALA A 126 30.40 -19.17 -0.42
CA ALA A 126 29.14 -18.81 0.22
C ALA A 126 28.71 -17.38 -0.16
N TRP A 127 29.64 -16.41 -0.08
CA TRP A 127 29.38 -15.03 -0.49
C TRP A 127 29.09 -14.88 -1.99
N GLU A 128 29.82 -15.58 -2.86
CA GLU A 128 29.55 -15.56 -4.32
C GLU A 128 28.16 -16.12 -4.63
N THR A 129 27.76 -17.21 -3.95
CA THR A 129 26.42 -17.79 -4.11
C THR A 129 25.35 -16.83 -3.63
N LEU A 130 25.56 -16.20 -2.46
CA LEU A 130 24.64 -15.21 -1.90
C LEU A 130 24.51 -13.98 -2.80
N LEU A 131 25.57 -13.56 -3.48
CA LEU A 131 25.58 -12.38 -4.34
C LEU A 131 25.24 -12.67 -5.81
N GLY A 132 24.85 -13.91 -6.14
CA GLY A 132 24.52 -14.29 -7.53
C GLY A 132 23.40 -13.46 -8.17
N GLY A 133 22.50 -12.89 -7.36
CA GLY A 133 21.41 -12.01 -7.79
C GLY A 133 21.71 -10.50 -7.73
N LEU A 134 22.98 -10.10 -7.59
CA LEU A 134 23.36 -8.69 -7.41
C LEU A 134 22.95 -7.81 -8.58
N ASN A 135 23.07 -8.33 -9.80
CA ASN A 135 22.83 -7.59 -11.02
C ASN A 135 21.62 -8.18 -11.74
N LEU A 136 20.67 -7.32 -12.07
CA LEU A 136 19.46 -7.63 -12.82
C LEU A 136 19.45 -6.78 -14.09
N ASP A 137 19.16 -7.41 -15.22
CA ASP A 137 19.03 -6.74 -16.50
C ASP A 137 17.57 -6.76 -16.94
N PHE A 138 17.03 -5.58 -17.27
CA PHE A 138 15.66 -5.42 -17.73
C PHE A 138 15.63 -4.78 -19.12
N ASP A 139 14.64 -5.16 -19.92
CA ASP A 139 14.33 -4.46 -21.16
C ASP A 139 13.66 -3.09 -20.87
N GLU A 140 13.64 -2.18 -21.85
CA GLU A 140 13.14 -0.80 -21.68
C GLU A 140 11.66 -0.74 -21.25
N ASP A 141 10.86 -1.73 -21.63
CA ASP A 141 9.43 -1.81 -21.38
C ASP A 141 9.06 -2.51 -20.06
N GLU A 142 10.00 -3.21 -19.43
CA GLU A 142 9.76 -3.97 -18.19
C GLU A 142 9.76 -3.07 -16.94
N VAL A 143 10.63 -2.05 -16.92
CA VAL A 143 10.78 -1.15 -15.77
C VAL A 143 11.15 0.26 -16.24
N VAL A 144 10.59 1.28 -15.59
CA VAL A 144 10.92 2.69 -15.86
C VAL A 144 12.28 3.04 -15.24
N LEU A 145 13.35 2.57 -15.86
CA LEU A 145 14.76 2.79 -15.45
C LEU A 145 15.53 3.70 -16.42
N LYS A 146 14.87 4.14 -17.48
CA LYS A 146 15.45 5.04 -18.47
C LYS A 146 15.94 6.33 -17.79
N ASP A 147 17.16 6.73 -18.14
CA ASP A 147 17.87 7.90 -17.60
C ASP A 147 18.24 7.83 -16.10
N SER A 148 17.86 6.78 -15.37
CA SER A 148 18.21 6.58 -13.95
C SER A 148 19.30 5.55 -13.72
N THR A 149 19.64 4.74 -14.73
CA THR A 149 20.68 3.72 -14.65
C THR A 149 21.49 3.57 -15.94
N PHE A 150 22.54 2.74 -15.86
CA PHE A 150 23.37 2.36 -16.99
C PHE A 150 22.63 1.42 -17.96
N GLN A 151 22.80 1.66 -19.25
CA GLN A 151 22.30 0.79 -20.30
C GLN A 151 23.48 0.06 -20.96
N TRP A 152 23.38 -1.25 -21.07
CA TRP A 152 24.40 -2.06 -21.72
C TRP A 152 24.45 -1.74 -23.22
N PRO A 153 25.62 -1.35 -23.78
CA PRO A 153 25.72 -0.99 -25.20
C PRO A 153 25.42 -2.14 -26.16
N GLU A 154 25.62 -3.38 -25.71
CA GLU A 154 25.53 -4.57 -26.56
C GLU A 154 24.11 -5.17 -26.60
N SER A 155 23.45 -5.30 -25.45
CA SER A 155 22.08 -5.83 -25.36
C SER A 155 21.01 -4.75 -25.47
N GLY A 156 21.30 -3.52 -25.06
CA GLY A 156 20.30 -2.47 -24.89
C GLY A 156 19.54 -2.55 -23.57
N ASN A 157 19.85 -3.53 -22.72
CA ASN A 157 19.16 -3.73 -21.43
C ASN A 157 19.64 -2.72 -20.39
N TYR A 158 18.75 -2.36 -19.48
CA TYR A 158 19.00 -1.49 -18.35
C TYR A 158 19.47 -2.31 -17.15
N PHE A 159 20.62 -1.91 -16.63
CA PHE A 159 21.23 -2.51 -15.45
C PHE A 159 20.54 -2.03 -14.17
N THR A 160 20.19 -2.92 -13.26
CA THR A 160 19.73 -2.55 -11.91
C THR A 160 20.07 -3.64 -10.89
N GLY A 161 19.69 -3.44 -9.64
CA GLY A 161 19.84 -4.42 -8.58
C GLY A 161 18.99 -4.06 -7.35
N LEU A 162 18.75 -5.03 -6.47
CA LEU A 162 18.09 -4.75 -5.20
C LEU A 162 19.09 -4.16 -4.20
N ASP A 163 18.64 -3.16 -3.43
CA ASP A 163 19.49 -2.48 -2.44
C ASP A 163 20.05 -3.45 -1.36
N VAL A 164 19.32 -4.53 -1.07
CA VAL A 164 19.79 -5.60 -0.17
C VAL A 164 21.06 -6.27 -0.71
N TYR A 165 21.12 -6.58 -2.00
CA TYR A 165 22.32 -7.20 -2.60
C TYR A 165 23.48 -6.22 -2.66
N HIS A 166 23.22 -4.93 -2.94
CA HIS A 166 24.27 -3.91 -2.90
C HIS A 166 24.84 -3.73 -1.48
N THR A 167 23.97 -3.73 -0.46
CA THR A 167 24.37 -3.69 0.95
C THR A 167 25.23 -4.92 1.31
N LEU A 168 24.82 -6.13 0.87
CA LEU A 168 25.58 -7.37 1.08
C LEU A 168 26.91 -7.37 0.32
N HIS A 169 26.94 -6.90 -0.92
CA HIS A 169 28.16 -6.80 -1.74
C HIS A 169 29.21 -5.95 -1.02
N CYS A 170 28.80 -4.77 -0.57
CA CYS A 170 29.71 -3.88 0.10
C CYS A 170 30.08 -4.38 1.51
N LEU A 171 29.22 -5.15 2.20
CA LEU A 171 29.57 -5.84 3.45
C LEU A 171 30.66 -6.91 3.20
N ASN A 172 30.57 -7.66 2.10
CA ASN A 172 31.62 -8.59 1.68
C ASN A 172 32.92 -7.86 1.37
N ARG A 173 32.87 -6.68 0.72
CA ARG A 173 34.06 -5.84 0.50
C ARG A 173 34.69 -5.40 1.82
N LEU A 174 33.88 -5.00 2.81
CA LEU A 174 34.39 -4.66 4.15
C LEU A 174 35.07 -5.86 4.81
N ARG A 175 34.46 -7.06 4.75
CA ARG A 175 35.05 -8.32 5.22
C ARG A 175 36.41 -8.55 4.56
N GLN A 176 36.50 -8.44 3.23
CA GLN A 176 37.74 -8.63 2.48
C GLN A 176 38.79 -7.57 2.83
N ALA A 177 38.39 -6.32 3.08
CA ALA A 177 39.28 -5.22 3.45
C ALA A 177 40.00 -5.42 4.80
N ILE A 178 39.45 -6.25 5.68
CA ILE A 178 40.04 -6.62 6.98
C ILE A 178 41.17 -7.66 6.82
N TYR A 179 41.22 -8.40 5.71
CA TYR A 179 42.26 -9.39 5.41
C TYR A 179 43.09 -9.02 4.17
N PRO A 180 43.83 -7.89 4.19
CA PRO A 180 44.58 -7.39 3.03
C PRO A 180 45.69 -8.35 2.56
N ASP A 181 46.24 -9.17 3.46
CA ASP A 181 47.28 -10.15 3.13
C ASP A 181 46.74 -11.32 2.31
N TYR A 182 45.44 -11.62 2.43
CA TYR A 182 44.76 -12.67 1.66
C TYR A 182 44.13 -12.09 0.39
N TYR A 183 43.38 -10.99 0.52
CA TYR A 183 42.65 -10.35 -0.58
C TYR A 183 43.48 -9.26 -1.26
N THR A 184 44.60 -9.66 -1.83
CA THR A 184 45.59 -8.71 -2.36
C THR A 184 45.10 -7.94 -3.58
N ASN A 185 44.22 -8.53 -4.42
CA ASN A 185 43.82 -7.97 -5.72
C ASN A 185 42.45 -7.30 -5.74
N VAL A 186 41.69 -7.43 -4.65
CA VAL A 186 40.27 -7.05 -4.58
C VAL A 186 40.05 -5.55 -4.78
N PHE A 187 41.03 -4.72 -4.43
CA PHE A 187 40.97 -3.25 -4.50
C PHE A 187 42.04 -2.64 -5.41
N ASN A 188 42.66 -3.46 -6.29
CA ASN A 188 43.79 -3.03 -7.12
C ASN A 188 43.40 -2.56 -8.51
N HIS A 189 42.11 -2.60 -8.87
CA HIS A 189 41.68 -2.21 -10.19
C HIS A 189 41.75 -0.67 -10.33
N PRO A 190 42.38 -0.12 -11.38
CA PRO A 190 42.60 1.33 -11.50
C PRO A 190 41.32 2.17 -11.51
N SER A 191 40.21 1.58 -11.92
CA SER A 191 38.89 2.24 -11.94
C SER A 191 38.02 1.94 -10.71
N ASP A 192 38.50 1.12 -9.78
CA ASP A 192 37.78 0.78 -8.54
C ASP A 192 38.17 1.78 -7.44
N PRO A 193 37.22 2.30 -6.65
CA PRO A 193 37.56 3.15 -5.52
C PRO A 193 38.57 2.52 -4.56
N SER A 194 39.34 3.36 -3.86
CA SER A 194 40.32 2.88 -2.89
C SER A 194 39.64 2.04 -1.78
N ARG A 195 40.43 1.14 -1.16
CA ARG A 195 39.97 0.38 0.02
C ARG A 195 39.35 1.26 1.10
N MET A 196 39.92 2.45 1.34
CA MET A 196 39.38 3.40 2.33
C MET A 196 38.03 3.98 1.90
N ASN A 197 37.90 4.35 0.62
CA ASN A 197 36.62 4.84 0.11
C ASN A 197 35.52 3.79 0.20
N HIS A 198 35.83 2.52 -0.05
CA HIS A 198 34.89 1.42 0.14
C HIS A 198 34.47 1.28 1.61
N ILE A 199 35.39 1.37 2.56
CA ILE A 199 35.07 1.33 4.01
C ILE A 199 34.16 2.50 4.41
N ASP A 200 34.49 3.73 4.01
CA ASP A 200 33.75 4.94 4.41
C ASP A 200 32.35 4.97 3.78
N LYS A 201 32.28 4.77 2.46
CA LYS A 201 31.00 4.74 1.74
C LYS A 201 30.11 3.62 2.27
N GLN A 202 30.67 2.45 2.54
CA GLN A 202 29.90 1.33 3.04
C GLN A 202 29.39 1.55 4.45
N SER A 203 30.22 2.09 5.34
CA SER A 203 29.80 2.39 6.71
C SER A 203 28.61 3.36 6.71
N SER A 204 28.64 4.37 5.85
CA SER A 204 27.52 5.31 5.68
C SER A 204 26.28 4.65 5.09
N ALA A 205 26.42 3.84 4.03
CA ALA A 205 25.30 3.14 3.40
C ALA A 205 24.61 2.17 4.36
N MET A 206 25.37 1.35 5.10
CA MET A 206 24.84 0.44 6.11
C MET A 206 24.13 1.20 7.24
N GLN A 207 24.67 2.34 7.67
CA GLN A 207 24.04 3.16 8.69
C GLN A 207 22.68 3.69 8.23
N ILE A 208 22.60 4.26 7.03
CA ILE A 208 21.35 4.78 6.47
C ILE A 208 20.33 3.64 6.29
N SER A 209 20.75 2.52 5.70
CA SER A 209 19.89 1.35 5.50
C SER A 209 19.28 0.84 6.81
N ARG A 210 20.08 0.75 7.89
CA ARG A 210 19.60 0.38 9.23
C ARG A 210 18.69 1.43 9.87
N LEU A 211 18.93 2.71 9.62
CA LEU A 211 18.04 3.77 10.13
C LEU A 211 16.68 3.75 9.43
N CYS A 212 16.65 3.38 8.14
CA CYS A 212 15.41 3.23 7.37
C CYS A 212 14.66 1.92 7.70
N ASN A 213 15.39 0.83 7.94
CA ASN A 213 14.85 -0.48 8.32
C ASN A 213 15.20 -0.80 9.78
N GLY A 214 14.85 0.12 10.69
CA GLY A 214 15.13 -0.05 12.11
C GLY A 214 14.35 -1.21 12.69
N ASP A 215 15.06 -2.21 13.21
CA ASP A 215 14.42 -3.31 13.94
C ASP A 215 13.94 -2.80 15.31
N LEU A 216 12.67 -3.08 15.62
CA LEU A 216 12.04 -2.73 16.89
C LEU A 216 12.11 -3.89 17.91
N MET A 217 12.77 -5.00 17.55
CA MET A 217 13.09 -6.06 18.50
C MET A 217 14.01 -5.51 19.59
N GLY A 218 13.57 -5.67 20.84
CA GLY A 218 14.38 -5.27 22.00
C GLY A 218 15.61 -6.17 22.13
N LEU A 219 16.76 -5.56 22.43
CA LEU A 219 17.94 -6.30 22.87
C LEU A 219 17.58 -7.11 24.13
N LYS A 220 17.84 -8.42 24.11
CA LYS A 220 17.66 -9.30 25.26
C LYS A 220 18.94 -9.40 26.08
#